data_AF-A0A2G4K9G9-F1
#
_entry.id   AF-A0A2G4K9G9-F1
#
_cell.length_a   1.000
_cell.length_b   1.000
_cell.length_c   1.000
_cell.angle_alpha   90.00
_cell.angle_beta   90.00
_cell.angle_gamma   90.00
#
_symmetry.space_group_name_H-M   'P 1'
#
loop_
_entity.id
_entity.type
_entity.pdbx_description
1 polymer ?
#
loop_
_entity_poly.entity_id
_entity_poly.type
_entity_poly.pdbx_seq_one_letter_code
_entity_poly.pdbx_strand_id
1 'polypeptide(L)'
;MKLRPFVLIAAGALSLAACDRPKGAHEDYPSPVDLATATGAPPPAVVPVEAPAPPPVREPEPITWDPASSRFVLNGAVLNTAYLWRFDGGLDGFASVGSRISSDPGGGLRVEQQNVDPVLRSPQNLSIDGRRYNAVLVRLTREKPGAKWDGALFYTTASHGESAEFHSKPIRGANPVVGETTIMVYDMARPKRGGDDWSASIISGLRLDLDDSADGAFLIRQIAVVSAPLPPPAAAAPLGPAQ
;
A
#
# COMPACT_ATOMS: atom_id res chain seq x y z
N MET A 1 -51.58 25.50 2.32
CA MET A 1 -52.35 25.02 3.50
C MET A 1 -51.83 23.63 3.83
N LYS A 2 -51.29 23.27 4.99
CA LYS A 2 -51.17 23.92 6.30
C LYS A 2 -49.82 23.47 6.91
N LEU A 3 -48.99 24.43 7.32
CA LEU A 3 -48.14 24.24 8.50
C LEU A 3 -49.05 23.99 9.71
N ARG A 4 -48.60 23.19 10.69
CA ARG A 4 -48.24 23.67 12.05
C ARG A 4 -48.10 22.54 13.09
N PRO A 5 -47.43 22.84 14.23
CA PRO A 5 -46.50 21.96 14.94
C PRO A 5 -46.91 21.71 16.40
N PHE A 6 -46.06 21.04 17.19
CA PHE A 6 -45.89 21.19 18.65
C PHE A 6 -44.46 20.69 18.97
N VAL A 7 -43.48 21.46 19.45
CA VAL A 7 -43.33 22.26 20.70
C VAL A 7 -43.44 21.38 21.97
N LEU A 8 -42.59 21.40 23.02
CA LEU A 8 -41.26 21.93 23.39
C LEU A 8 -41.06 21.54 24.88
N ILE A 9 -39.87 21.79 25.46
CA ILE A 9 -39.57 21.98 26.92
C ILE A 9 -39.27 20.68 27.71
N ALA A 10 -38.25 20.55 28.58
CA ALA A 10 -37.42 21.49 29.36
C ALA A 10 -36.00 20.88 29.55
N ALA A 11 -34.92 21.66 29.51
CA ALA A 11 -34.39 22.55 30.55
C ALA A 11 -33.66 21.84 31.71
N GLY A 12 -32.35 22.12 31.80
CA GLY A 12 -31.50 21.81 32.95
C GLY A 12 -30.24 22.68 32.86
N ALA A 13 -30.28 23.83 33.52
CA ALA A 13 -29.26 24.87 33.48
C ALA A 13 -28.28 24.77 34.66
N LEU A 14 -27.04 25.18 34.38
CA LEU A 14 -26.00 25.79 35.22
C LEU A 14 -25.63 25.19 36.59
N SER A 15 -24.32 24.99 36.78
CA SER A 15 -23.60 25.48 37.96
C SER A 15 -22.15 25.82 37.59
N LEU A 16 -21.80 27.11 37.73
CA LEU A 16 -20.45 27.65 37.82
C LEU A 16 -20.06 27.69 39.30
N ALA A 17 -18.87 27.20 39.65
CA ALA A 17 -18.05 27.53 40.82
C ALA A 17 -16.95 26.46 40.90
N ALA A 18 -15.71 26.70 41.35
CA ALA A 18 -14.91 27.86 41.64
C ALA A 18 -13.46 27.30 41.75
N CYS A 19 -12.46 28.16 41.56
CA CYS A 19 -11.09 27.83 41.89
C CYS A 19 -10.96 27.61 43.40
N ASP A 20 -10.37 26.49 43.82
CA ASP A 20 -9.66 26.46 45.10
C ASP A 20 -8.47 25.50 45.03
N ARG A 21 -7.28 26.06 45.24
CA ARG A 21 -6.01 25.31 45.41
C ARG A 21 -5.83 25.06 46.91
N PRO A 22 -5.72 23.81 47.38
CA PRO A 22 -5.21 23.58 48.71
C PRO A 22 -3.70 23.89 48.74
N LYS A 23 -3.35 24.83 49.62
CA LYS A 23 -1.98 25.16 50.02
C LYS A 23 -1.55 24.19 51.11
N GLY A 24 -0.52 23.39 50.83
CA GLY A 24 0.30 22.71 51.84
C GLY A 24 -0.18 21.32 52.28
N ALA A 25 0.34 20.30 51.60
CA ALA A 25 0.79 19.07 52.25
C ALA A 25 2.15 18.75 51.64
N HIS A 26 3.19 18.84 52.47
CA HIS A 26 4.53 18.37 52.15
C HIS A 26 4.44 16.84 52.24
N GLU A 27 4.23 16.16 51.13
CA GLU A 27 4.41 14.71 51.05
C GLU A 27 5.62 14.46 50.18
N ASP A 28 6.67 13.95 50.82
CA ASP A 28 7.91 13.50 50.22
C ASP A 28 7.60 12.42 49.18
N TYR A 29 7.50 12.81 47.91
CA TYR A 29 7.65 11.88 46.81
C TYR A 29 9.14 11.60 46.65
N PRO A 30 9.59 10.34 46.79
CA PRO A 30 10.95 10.00 46.42
C PRO A 30 11.13 10.36 44.94
N SER A 31 12.23 11.06 44.63
CA SER A 31 12.63 11.27 43.24
C SER A 31 12.80 9.91 42.55
N PRO A 32 12.62 9.80 41.22
CA PRO A 32 12.72 8.54 40.48
C PRO A 32 14.10 7.84 40.57
N VAL A 33 15.03 8.41 41.33
CA VAL A 33 16.35 7.85 41.63
C VAL A 33 16.34 6.88 42.82
N ASP A 34 15.28 6.85 43.65
CA ASP A 34 15.26 6.05 44.90
C ASP A 34 14.49 4.72 44.82
N LEU A 35 14.05 4.28 43.63
CA LEU A 35 13.55 2.90 43.42
C LEU A 35 14.61 1.95 42.82
N ALA A 36 15.83 2.41 42.57
CA ALA A 36 16.88 1.61 41.92
C ALA A 36 17.76 0.80 42.90
N THR A 37 17.55 0.90 44.21
CA THR A 37 18.44 0.28 45.22
C THR A 37 17.80 -0.84 46.06
N ALA A 38 16.56 -1.26 45.76
CA ALA A 38 15.86 -2.28 46.57
C ALA A 38 15.76 -3.68 45.93
N THR A 39 16.26 -3.89 44.72
CA THR A 39 16.44 -5.25 44.17
C THR A 39 17.74 -5.26 43.38
N GLY A 40 18.68 -6.13 43.77
CA GLY A 40 19.93 -6.36 43.03
C GLY A 40 19.70 -7.07 41.69
N ALA A 41 18.68 -6.65 40.94
CA ALA A 41 18.39 -7.10 39.60
C ALA A 41 19.28 -6.28 38.64
N PRO A 42 20.10 -6.94 37.80
CA PRO A 42 20.82 -6.22 36.76
C PRO A 42 19.81 -5.49 35.85
N PRO A 43 20.16 -4.30 35.33
CA PRO A 43 19.31 -3.60 34.38
C PRO A 43 18.96 -4.54 33.22
N PRO A 44 17.73 -4.50 32.69
CA PRO A 44 17.36 -5.34 31.56
C PRO A 44 18.37 -5.10 30.44
N ALA A 45 18.97 -6.20 29.96
CA ALA A 45 19.89 -6.13 28.84
C ALA A 45 19.18 -5.40 27.69
N VAL A 46 19.74 -4.28 27.26
CA VAL A 46 19.33 -3.60 26.04
C VAL A 46 19.63 -4.60 24.93
N VAL A 47 18.61 -5.36 24.52
CA VAL A 47 18.69 -6.19 23.32
C VAL A 47 19.04 -5.23 22.19
N PRO A 48 20.18 -5.41 21.51
CA PRO A 48 20.50 -4.59 20.36
C PRO A 48 19.33 -4.72 19.38
N VAL A 49 18.70 -3.60 19.03
CA VAL A 49 17.78 -3.58 17.91
C VAL A 49 18.62 -3.98 16.71
N GLU A 50 18.43 -5.21 16.24
CA GLU A 50 19.13 -5.71 15.06
C GLU A 50 18.91 -4.71 13.93
N ALA A 51 20.00 -4.21 13.37
CA ALA A 51 19.92 -3.24 12.28
C ALA A 51 19.08 -3.86 11.15
N PRO A 52 18.14 -3.12 10.55
CA PRO A 52 17.30 -3.65 9.49
C PRO A 52 18.20 -4.24 8.40
N ALA A 53 17.86 -5.46 7.94
CA ALA A 53 18.60 -6.13 6.88
C ALA A 53 18.81 -5.18 5.70
N PRO A 54 20.03 -5.11 5.13
CA PRO A 54 20.28 -4.23 4.00
C PRO A 54 19.30 -4.56 2.87
N PRO A 55 18.81 -3.54 2.12
CA PRO A 55 17.92 -3.77 0.99
C PRO A 55 18.53 -4.81 0.04
N PRO A 56 17.71 -5.70 -0.54
CA PRO A 56 18.21 -6.63 -1.54
C PRO A 56 18.88 -5.84 -2.66
N VAL A 57 20.03 -6.31 -3.13
CA VAL A 57 20.68 -5.70 -4.29
C VAL A 57 19.76 -5.92 -5.49
N ARG A 58 19.21 -4.83 -6.02
CA ARG A 58 18.37 -4.84 -7.23
C ARG A 58 19.16 -4.29 -8.39
N GLU A 59 18.92 -4.84 -9.58
CA GLU A 59 19.28 -4.15 -10.81
C GLU A 59 18.57 -2.79 -10.84
N PRO A 60 19.22 -1.72 -11.35
CA PRO A 60 18.57 -0.43 -11.51
C PRO A 60 17.28 -0.57 -12.32
N GLU A 61 16.18 -0.02 -11.81
CA GLU A 61 14.92 -0.03 -12.56
C GLU A 61 15.00 0.98 -13.71
N PRO A 62 14.84 0.54 -14.98
CA PRO A 62 14.90 1.43 -16.13
C PRO A 62 13.67 2.34 -16.27
N ILE A 63 12.53 1.97 -15.68
CA ILE A 63 11.34 2.81 -15.63
C ILE A 63 11.39 3.71 -14.40
N THR A 64 11.37 5.03 -14.57
CA THR A 64 11.39 5.96 -13.45
C THR A 64 10.17 6.85 -13.41
N TRP A 65 9.88 7.41 -12.24
CA TRP A 65 8.92 8.51 -12.11
C TRP A 65 9.64 9.83 -12.36
N ASP A 66 9.20 10.60 -13.35
CA ASP A 66 9.67 11.96 -13.57
C ASP A 66 8.73 12.95 -12.87
N PRO A 67 9.19 13.62 -11.79
CA PRO A 67 8.36 14.60 -11.08
C PRO A 67 8.05 15.84 -11.92
N ALA A 68 8.91 16.21 -12.89
CA ALA A 68 8.71 17.41 -13.69
C ALA A 68 7.52 17.24 -14.65
N SER A 69 7.43 16.10 -15.34
CA SER A 69 6.28 15.77 -16.18
C SER A 69 5.13 15.10 -15.44
N SER A 70 5.33 14.65 -14.19
CA SER A 70 4.37 13.82 -13.45
C SER A 70 3.95 12.58 -14.25
N ARG A 71 4.94 11.88 -14.82
CA ARG A 71 4.74 10.69 -15.65
C ARG A 71 5.81 9.64 -15.38
N PHE A 72 5.50 8.41 -15.74
CA PHE A 72 6.52 7.36 -15.86
C PHE A 72 7.28 7.51 -17.16
N VAL A 73 8.59 7.37 -17.10
CA VAL A 73 9.50 7.46 -18.24
C VAL A 73 10.34 6.21 -18.36
N LEU A 74 10.69 5.84 -19.59
CA LEU A 74 11.63 4.78 -19.91
C LEU A 74 12.61 5.33 -20.94
N ASN A 75 13.91 5.29 -20.64
CA ASN A 75 14.97 5.84 -21.51
C ASN A 75 14.70 7.30 -21.94
N GLY A 76 14.18 8.11 -21.01
CA GLY A 76 13.84 9.52 -21.26
C GLY A 76 12.54 9.77 -22.01
N ALA A 77 11.84 8.73 -22.49
CA ALA A 77 10.56 8.85 -23.14
C ALA A 77 9.40 8.61 -22.16
N VAL A 78 8.38 9.47 -22.20
CA VAL A 78 7.14 9.28 -21.43
C VAL A 78 6.40 8.04 -21.95
N LEU A 79 6.01 7.16 -21.02
CA LEU A 79 5.22 5.98 -21.36
C LEU A 79 3.78 6.37 -21.72
N ASN A 80 3.28 5.81 -22.81
CA ASN A 80 1.87 5.96 -23.17
C ASN A 80 0.99 5.31 -22.09
N THR A 81 0.07 6.07 -21.52
CA THR A 81 -0.61 5.73 -20.27
C THR A 81 -2.13 5.77 -20.45
N ALA A 82 -2.83 4.66 -20.16
CA ALA A 82 -4.30 4.60 -20.14
C ALA A 82 -4.87 5.21 -18.87
N TYR A 83 -4.28 4.84 -17.74
CA TYR A 83 -4.66 5.28 -16.41
C TYR A 83 -3.43 5.68 -15.61
N LEU A 84 -3.55 6.79 -14.88
CA LEU A 84 -2.58 7.22 -13.89
C LEU A 84 -3.35 7.69 -12.66
N TRP A 85 -3.18 6.97 -11.56
CA TRP A 85 -3.66 7.35 -10.24
C TRP A 85 -2.49 7.89 -9.44
N ARG A 86 -2.67 9.09 -8.87
CA ARG A 86 -1.65 9.79 -8.08
C ARG A 86 -2.10 10.04 -6.65
N PHE A 87 -3.41 9.94 -6.39
CA PHE A 87 -3.99 10.11 -5.06
C PHE A 87 -3.68 11.49 -4.47
N ASP A 88 -3.88 12.55 -5.27
CA ASP A 88 -3.60 13.94 -4.88
C ASP A 88 -4.73 14.47 -3.97
N GLY A 89 -4.73 14.02 -2.72
CA GLY A 89 -5.71 14.42 -1.72
C GLY A 89 -6.99 13.56 -1.69
N GLY A 90 -7.02 12.44 -2.41
CA GLY A 90 -8.16 11.52 -2.43
C GLY A 90 -7.75 10.07 -2.66
N LEU A 91 -8.74 9.18 -2.64
CA LEU A 91 -8.53 7.74 -2.85
C LEU A 91 -8.66 7.34 -4.34
N ASP A 92 -8.95 8.29 -5.23
CA ASP A 92 -9.20 8.08 -6.67
C ASP A 92 -10.19 6.94 -6.98
N GLY A 93 -11.17 6.73 -6.10
CA GLY A 93 -12.19 5.69 -6.21
C GLY A 93 -11.70 4.28 -5.87
N PHE A 94 -10.49 4.12 -5.35
CA PHE A 94 -10.02 2.84 -4.83
C PHE A 94 -10.79 2.44 -3.58
N ALA A 95 -11.01 1.14 -3.44
CA ALA A 95 -11.68 0.52 -2.30
C ALA A 95 -10.83 -0.64 -1.77
N SER A 96 -11.00 -0.98 -0.50
CA SER A 96 -10.23 -2.02 0.16
C SER A 96 -11.14 -2.96 0.96
N VAL A 97 -10.75 -4.23 1.04
CA VAL A 97 -11.25 -5.18 2.04
C VAL A 97 -10.02 -5.67 2.82
N GLY A 98 -10.13 -5.73 4.14
CA GLY A 98 -9.02 -6.18 5.00
C GLY A 98 -7.92 -5.12 5.24
N SER A 99 -8.02 -3.93 4.64
CA SER A 99 -7.12 -2.79 4.93
C SER A 99 -7.90 -1.51 5.18
N ARG A 100 -7.35 -0.63 6.02
CA ARG A 100 -7.72 0.78 6.09
C ARG A 100 -6.95 1.55 5.02
N ILE A 101 -7.65 2.42 4.28
CA ILE A 101 -7.02 3.30 3.29
C ILE A 101 -7.31 4.76 3.58
N SER A 102 -6.33 5.63 3.32
CA SER A 102 -6.42 7.07 3.51
C SER A 102 -5.52 7.81 2.52
N SER A 103 -5.85 9.06 2.21
CA SER A 103 -4.95 9.93 1.46
C SER A 103 -3.78 10.37 2.34
N ASP A 104 -2.60 10.46 1.75
CA ASP A 104 -1.43 11.03 2.41
C ASP A 104 -1.33 12.54 2.13
N PRO A 105 -1.03 13.39 3.13
CA PRO A 105 -0.84 14.83 2.92
C PRO A 105 0.24 15.20 1.90
N GLY A 106 1.26 14.35 1.74
CA GLY A 106 2.33 14.51 0.74
C GLY A 106 2.00 13.90 -0.63
N GLY A 107 0.76 13.46 -0.84
CA GLY A 107 0.31 12.75 -2.03
C GLY A 107 0.55 11.23 -1.94
N GLY A 108 -0.41 10.46 -2.43
CA GLY A 108 -0.41 9.01 -2.36
C GLY A 108 -1.57 8.44 -1.53
N LEU A 109 -1.70 7.13 -1.62
CA LEU A 109 -2.67 6.31 -0.90
C LEU A 109 -1.92 5.51 0.17
N ARG A 110 -2.19 5.81 1.44
CA ARG A 110 -1.75 4.96 2.56
C ARG A 110 -2.67 3.75 2.66
N VAL A 111 -2.07 2.58 2.78
CA VAL A 111 -2.74 1.28 2.91
C VAL A 111 -2.20 0.59 4.15
N GLU A 112 -3.05 0.46 5.17
CA GLU A 112 -2.74 -0.22 6.44
C GLU A 112 -3.53 -1.53 6.50
N GLN A 113 -2.84 -2.67 6.38
CA GLN A 113 -3.46 -3.99 6.33
C GLN A 113 -3.82 -4.45 7.75
N GLN A 114 -5.09 -4.78 7.96
CA GLN A 114 -5.68 -5.08 9.27
C GLN A 114 -6.01 -6.56 9.45
N ASN A 115 -6.28 -7.27 8.35
CA ASN A 115 -6.66 -8.69 8.34
C ASN A 115 -5.75 -9.48 7.40
N VAL A 116 -5.91 -10.80 7.41
CA VAL A 116 -5.39 -11.70 6.36
C VAL A 116 -6.15 -11.52 5.05
N ASP A 117 -5.53 -11.91 3.93
CA ASP A 117 -6.03 -11.65 2.57
C ASP A 117 -6.50 -10.20 2.32
N PRO A 118 -5.73 -9.17 2.72
CA PRO A 118 -6.07 -7.78 2.45
C PRO A 118 -5.93 -7.47 0.95
N VAL A 119 -6.94 -6.82 0.38
CA VAL A 119 -7.01 -6.53 -1.06
C VAL A 119 -7.31 -5.06 -1.30
N LEU A 120 -6.65 -4.47 -2.28
CA LEU A 120 -6.89 -3.12 -2.76
C LEU A 120 -7.43 -3.17 -4.20
N ARG A 121 -8.60 -2.59 -4.44
CA ARG A 121 -9.28 -2.60 -5.73
C ARG A 121 -9.29 -1.22 -6.35
N SER A 122 -9.02 -1.16 -7.66
CA SER A 122 -9.28 0.02 -8.46
C SER A 122 -10.78 0.31 -8.58
N PRO A 123 -11.17 1.50 -9.11
CA PRO A 123 -12.47 1.66 -9.73
C PRO A 123 -12.77 0.55 -10.74
N GLN A 124 -14.06 0.23 -10.90
CA GLN A 124 -14.53 -0.74 -11.88
C GLN A 124 -14.89 -0.05 -13.21
N ASN A 125 -15.06 -0.84 -14.27
CA ASN A 125 -15.36 -0.41 -15.64
C ASN A 125 -14.24 0.42 -16.28
N LEU A 126 -12.98 0.06 -16.05
CA LEU A 126 -11.81 0.77 -16.59
C LEU A 126 -11.69 0.73 -18.12
N SER A 127 -12.31 -0.23 -18.81
CA SER A 127 -12.29 -0.31 -20.29
C SER A 127 -10.87 -0.23 -20.91
N ILE A 128 -9.89 -0.88 -20.30
CA ILE A 128 -8.51 -0.89 -20.79
C ILE A 128 -8.37 -1.91 -21.91
N ASP A 129 -7.90 -1.49 -23.08
CA ASP A 129 -7.45 -2.42 -24.13
C ASP A 129 -6.14 -3.09 -23.69
N GLY A 130 -6.23 -4.34 -23.23
CA GLY A 130 -5.08 -5.07 -22.69
C GLY A 130 -4.02 -5.40 -23.74
N ARG A 131 -4.39 -5.43 -25.03
CA ARG A 131 -3.42 -5.59 -26.13
C ARG A 131 -2.52 -4.37 -26.25
N ARG A 132 -3.10 -3.17 -26.07
CA ARG A 132 -2.39 -1.90 -26.21
C ARG A 132 -1.60 -1.54 -24.95
N TYR A 133 -2.19 -1.79 -23.79
CA TYR A 133 -1.60 -1.47 -22.48
C TYR A 133 -1.22 -2.74 -21.75
N ASN A 134 0.05 -3.08 -21.88
CA ASN A 134 0.62 -4.38 -21.54
C ASN A 134 1.41 -4.39 -20.24
N ALA A 135 1.38 -3.30 -19.46
CA ALA A 135 2.08 -3.23 -18.19
C ALA A 135 1.29 -2.45 -17.15
N VAL A 136 1.42 -2.87 -15.90
CA VAL A 136 0.96 -2.12 -14.74
C VAL A 136 2.17 -1.77 -13.88
N LEU A 137 2.25 -0.50 -13.49
CA LEU A 137 3.31 0.06 -12.66
C LEU A 137 2.72 0.48 -11.32
N VAL A 138 3.32 0.04 -10.23
CA VAL A 138 2.94 0.46 -8.88
C VAL A 138 4.17 1.02 -8.18
N ARG A 139 4.25 2.35 -8.06
CA ARG A 139 5.29 3.01 -7.28
C ARG A 139 4.84 3.13 -5.84
N LEU A 140 5.59 2.54 -4.92
CA LEU A 140 5.21 2.49 -3.51
C LEU A 140 6.42 2.52 -2.58
N THR A 141 6.16 2.91 -1.33
CA THR A 141 7.07 2.79 -0.19
C THR A 141 6.51 1.76 0.79
N ARG A 142 7.31 0.81 1.27
CA ARG A 142 6.89 -0.05 2.40
C ARG A 142 7.13 0.67 3.72
N GLU A 143 6.08 0.97 4.46
CA GLU A 143 6.16 1.71 5.73
C GLU A 143 6.28 0.76 6.93
N LYS A 144 5.65 -0.43 6.87
CA LYS A 144 5.70 -1.46 7.91
C LYS A 144 5.69 -2.85 7.28
N PRO A 145 6.47 -3.83 7.79
CA PRO A 145 6.46 -5.18 7.24
C PRO A 145 5.23 -5.96 7.71
N GLY A 146 4.57 -6.66 6.79
CA GLY A 146 3.70 -7.80 7.10
C GLY A 146 4.50 -9.11 7.15
N ALA A 147 3.91 -10.14 7.74
CA ALA A 147 4.56 -11.44 7.93
C ALA A 147 4.78 -12.22 6.63
N LYS A 148 3.92 -12.00 5.61
CA LYS A 148 3.96 -12.78 4.36
C LYS A 148 3.74 -11.87 3.16
N TRP A 149 4.78 -11.63 2.36
CA TRP A 149 4.65 -10.89 1.10
C TRP A 149 3.86 -11.71 0.07
N ASP A 150 2.93 -11.07 -0.62
CA ASP A 150 2.25 -11.62 -1.80
C ASP A 150 2.66 -10.87 -3.08
N GLY A 151 2.27 -9.61 -3.22
CA GLY A 151 2.52 -8.77 -4.38
C GLY A 151 1.81 -9.25 -5.65
N ALA A 152 0.64 -9.89 -5.54
CA ALA A 152 -0.13 -10.28 -6.72
C ALA A 152 -0.90 -9.09 -7.30
N LEU A 153 -0.99 -9.05 -8.62
CA LEU A 153 -1.95 -8.20 -9.34
C LEU A 153 -2.95 -9.10 -10.07
N PHE A 154 -4.18 -9.07 -9.61
CA PHE A 154 -5.33 -9.69 -10.25
C PHE A 154 -6.03 -8.69 -11.16
N TYR A 155 -6.79 -9.19 -12.11
CA TYR A 155 -7.59 -8.37 -13.00
C TYR A 155 -8.94 -9.00 -13.32
N THR A 156 -9.88 -8.17 -13.72
CA THR A 156 -11.22 -8.59 -14.13
C THR A 156 -11.51 -8.16 -15.55
N THR A 157 -12.39 -8.90 -16.21
CA THR A 157 -12.88 -8.61 -17.56
C THR A 157 -14.40 -8.81 -17.59
N ALA A 158 -15.00 -8.66 -18.76
CA ALA A 158 -16.41 -9.03 -18.93
C ALA A 158 -16.66 -10.55 -18.80
N SER A 159 -15.65 -11.40 -19.04
CA SER A 159 -15.79 -12.86 -19.04
C SER A 159 -15.53 -13.48 -17.66
N HIS A 160 -14.78 -12.80 -16.78
CA HIS A 160 -14.47 -13.31 -15.45
C HIS A 160 -14.28 -12.20 -14.40
N GLY A 161 -14.61 -12.55 -13.16
CA GLY A 161 -14.28 -11.75 -11.97
C GLY A 161 -12.85 -12.02 -11.48
N GLU A 162 -12.60 -11.65 -10.22
CA GLU A 162 -11.33 -11.92 -9.55
C GLU A 162 -11.14 -13.42 -9.33
N SER A 163 -10.03 -13.97 -9.80
CA SER A 163 -9.72 -15.40 -9.69
C SER A 163 -8.21 -15.65 -9.68
N ALA A 164 -7.79 -16.71 -8.98
CA ALA A 164 -6.42 -17.22 -8.98
C ALA A 164 -5.93 -17.69 -10.36
N GLU A 165 -6.82 -17.81 -11.35
CA GLU A 165 -6.46 -18.12 -12.74
C GLU A 165 -6.07 -16.88 -13.57
N PHE A 166 -6.29 -15.65 -13.06
CA PHE A 166 -6.07 -14.41 -13.82
C PHE A 166 -5.30 -13.39 -12.99
N HIS A 167 -3.98 -13.57 -12.93
CA HIS A 167 -3.11 -12.69 -12.17
C HIS A 167 -1.67 -12.68 -12.68
N SER A 168 -0.92 -11.66 -12.28
CA SER A 168 0.52 -11.58 -12.47
C SER A 168 1.27 -11.36 -11.15
N LYS A 169 2.60 -11.42 -11.23
CA LYS A 169 3.54 -11.03 -10.18
C LYS A 169 4.50 -9.99 -10.76
N PRO A 170 5.05 -9.09 -9.94
CA PRO A 170 5.99 -8.11 -10.45
C PRO A 170 7.25 -8.80 -10.96
N ILE A 171 7.64 -8.50 -12.19
CA ILE A 171 8.90 -8.96 -12.78
C ILE A 171 10.10 -8.18 -12.24
N ARG A 172 9.86 -6.99 -11.68
CA ARG A 172 10.85 -6.12 -11.02
C ARG A 172 10.20 -5.37 -9.85
N GLY A 173 11.02 -4.97 -8.87
CA GLY A 173 10.57 -4.20 -7.69
C GLY A 173 9.78 -4.99 -6.64
N ALA A 174 9.72 -6.32 -6.72
CA ALA A 174 8.98 -7.17 -5.80
C ALA A 174 9.49 -7.08 -4.35
N ASN A 175 8.59 -7.18 -3.35
CA ASN A 175 8.91 -7.24 -1.93
C ASN A 175 9.92 -6.17 -1.47
N PRO A 176 9.55 -4.87 -1.51
CA PRO A 176 10.40 -3.81 -0.97
C PRO A 176 10.71 -4.06 0.51
N VAL A 177 11.93 -3.73 0.93
CA VAL A 177 12.22 -3.67 2.37
C VAL A 177 11.58 -2.42 2.97
N VAL A 178 11.43 -2.41 4.30
CA VAL A 178 10.87 -1.25 5.00
C VAL A 178 11.70 0.00 4.72
N GLY A 179 11.03 1.10 4.39
CA GLY A 179 11.61 2.37 3.98
C GLY A 179 11.99 2.46 2.49
N GLU A 180 12.04 1.33 1.77
CA GLU A 180 12.37 1.32 0.35
C GLU A 180 11.19 1.86 -0.48
N THR A 181 11.48 2.81 -1.37
CA THR A 181 10.56 3.21 -2.46
C THR A 181 10.98 2.53 -3.75
N THR A 182 10.10 1.74 -4.34
CA THR A 182 10.36 1.00 -5.58
C THR A 182 9.21 1.15 -6.56
N ILE A 183 9.40 0.68 -7.79
CA ILE A 183 8.36 0.53 -8.80
C ILE A 183 8.18 -0.97 -9.06
N MET A 184 7.06 -1.52 -8.63
CA MET A 184 6.65 -2.85 -9.04
C MET A 184 6.19 -2.80 -10.48
N VAL A 185 6.85 -3.59 -11.33
CA VAL A 185 6.53 -3.68 -12.76
C VAL A 185 5.87 -5.02 -13.04
N TYR A 186 4.62 -5.01 -13.48
CA TYR A 186 3.89 -6.20 -13.89
C TYR A 186 3.89 -6.28 -15.42
N ASP A 187 4.44 -7.37 -15.98
CA ASP A 187 4.26 -7.71 -17.40
C ASP A 187 2.89 -8.35 -17.58
N MET A 188 1.98 -7.61 -18.22
CA MET A 188 0.63 -8.06 -18.50
C MET A 188 0.45 -8.53 -19.95
N ALA A 189 1.47 -8.41 -20.80
CA ALA A 189 1.49 -9.19 -22.05
C ALA A 189 1.67 -10.69 -21.77
N ARG A 190 2.23 -11.04 -20.61
CA ARG A 190 2.52 -12.43 -20.20
C ARG A 190 2.24 -12.60 -18.70
N PRO A 191 0.96 -12.53 -18.29
CA PRO A 191 0.61 -12.69 -16.89
C PRO A 191 1.05 -14.06 -16.37
N LYS A 192 1.30 -14.17 -15.06
CA LYS A 192 1.71 -15.42 -14.41
C LYS A 192 0.66 -16.53 -14.59
N ARG A 193 -0.62 -16.13 -14.58
CA ARG A 193 -1.81 -16.96 -14.84
C ARG A 193 -2.74 -16.18 -15.76
N GLY A 194 -3.42 -16.88 -16.68
CA GLY A 194 -4.33 -16.29 -17.67
C GLY A 194 -3.87 -16.46 -19.12
N GLY A 195 -2.61 -16.84 -19.37
CA GLY A 195 -2.09 -16.97 -20.73
C GLY A 195 -2.22 -15.64 -21.50
N ASP A 196 -2.78 -15.67 -22.70
CA ASP A 196 -2.98 -14.48 -23.54
C ASP A 196 -4.22 -13.65 -23.15
N ASP A 197 -4.97 -14.06 -22.13
CA ASP A 197 -6.29 -13.52 -21.78
C ASP A 197 -6.29 -11.99 -21.58
N TRP A 198 -5.32 -11.42 -20.85
CA TRP A 198 -5.20 -9.97 -20.71
C TRP A 198 -5.10 -9.28 -22.09
N SER A 199 -4.20 -9.78 -22.94
CA SER A 199 -3.96 -9.18 -24.26
C SER A 199 -5.11 -9.39 -25.25
N ALA A 200 -6.00 -10.33 -24.97
CA ALA A 200 -7.20 -10.61 -25.75
C ALA A 200 -8.45 -9.88 -25.22
N SER A 201 -8.33 -9.16 -24.10
CA SER A 201 -9.46 -8.66 -23.33
C SER A 201 -9.51 -7.15 -23.18
N ILE A 202 -10.72 -6.68 -22.85
CA ILE A 202 -10.92 -5.37 -22.24
C ILE A 202 -10.95 -5.55 -20.72
N ILE A 203 -10.01 -4.91 -20.03
CA ILE A 203 -9.86 -5.04 -18.58
C ILE A 203 -10.78 -4.05 -17.89
N SER A 204 -11.62 -4.56 -16.99
CA SER A 204 -12.63 -3.79 -16.26
C SER A 204 -12.19 -3.36 -14.88
N GLY A 205 -11.20 -4.02 -14.26
CA GLY A 205 -10.75 -3.70 -12.91
C GLY A 205 -9.44 -4.38 -12.57
N LEU A 206 -8.78 -3.84 -11.55
CA LEU A 206 -7.52 -4.34 -10.99
C LEU A 206 -7.70 -4.60 -9.49
N ARG A 207 -7.03 -5.63 -8.99
CA ARG A 207 -6.89 -5.91 -7.56
C ARG A 207 -5.41 -6.15 -7.23
N LEU A 208 -4.92 -5.44 -6.24
CA LEU A 208 -3.56 -5.53 -5.73
C LEU A 208 -3.57 -6.14 -4.33
N ASP A 209 -2.79 -7.20 -4.17
CA ASP A 209 -2.60 -7.90 -2.91
C ASP A 209 -1.13 -7.73 -2.52
N LEU A 210 -0.85 -6.97 -1.46
CA LEU A 210 0.51 -6.58 -1.07
C LEU A 210 1.14 -7.62 -0.14
N ASP A 211 0.76 -7.66 1.13
CA ASP A 211 1.01 -8.82 2.00
C ASP A 211 -0.23 -9.74 2.06
N ASP A 212 0.00 -11.04 2.25
CA ASP A 212 -0.97 -12.08 2.61
C ASP A 212 -0.96 -12.29 4.14
N SER A 213 -1.02 -11.16 4.86
CA SER A 213 -1.04 -11.10 6.31
C SER A 213 -1.51 -9.73 6.78
N ALA A 214 -1.98 -9.64 8.02
CA ALA A 214 -2.22 -8.35 8.67
C ALA A 214 -0.90 -7.60 8.94
N ASP A 215 -1.03 -6.38 9.47
CA ASP A 215 0.02 -5.52 10.01
C ASP A 215 0.95 -4.84 9.00
N GLY A 216 0.97 -5.26 7.74
CA GLY A 216 1.68 -4.58 6.66
C GLY A 216 1.17 -3.15 6.44
N ALA A 217 2.07 -2.21 6.13
CA ALA A 217 1.68 -0.85 5.75
C ALA A 217 2.51 -0.34 4.59
N PHE A 218 1.83 0.36 3.67
CA PHE A 218 2.42 0.85 2.43
C PHE A 218 1.89 2.23 2.09
N LEU A 219 2.76 3.07 1.53
CA LEU A 219 2.37 4.31 0.85
C LEU A 219 2.48 4.08 -0.66
N ILE A 220 1.35 3.88 -1.33
CA ILE A 220 1.28 3.81 -2.77
C ILE A 220 1.27 5.23 -3.31
N ARG A 221 2.30 5.58 -4.07
CA ARG A 221 2.46 6.94 -4.60
C ARG A 221 1.78 7.08 -5.95
N GLN A 222 1.97 6.09 -6.82
CA GLN A 222 1.38 6.08 -8.15
C GLN A 222 1.01 4.66 -8.57
N ILE A 223 -0.12 4.53 -9.26
CA ILE A 223 -0.45 3.34 -10.05
C ILE A 223 -0.67 3.79 -11.48
N ALA A 224 -0.07 3.10 -12.45
CA ALA A 224 -0.30 3.38 -13.87
C ALA A 224 -0.52 2.11 -14.69
N VAL A 225 -1.37 2.23 -15.71
CA VAL A 225 -1.56 1.22 -16.75
C VAL A 225 -0.99 1.79 -18.04
N VAL A 226 0.06 1.16 -18.56
CA VAL A 226 0.90 1.73 -19.62
C VAL A 226 1.16 0.76 -20.75
N SER A 227 1.54 1.32 -21.89
CA SER A 227 2.19 0.59 -22.97
C SER A 227 3.70 0.70 -22.77
N ALA A 228 4.36 -0.43 -22.53
CA ALA A 228 5.80 -0.48 -22.26
C ALA A 228 6.46 -1.61 -23.07
N PRO A 229 7.61 -1.36 -23.71
CA PRO A 229 8.41 -2.39 -24.38
C PRO A 229 9.18 -3.22 -23.34
N LEU A 230 8.47 -4.01 -22.54
CA LEU A 230 9.09 -4.85 -21.53
C LEU A 230 9.88 -5.99 -22.19
N PRO A 231 11.10 -6.28 -21.71
CA PRO A 231 11.89 -7.38 -22.24
C PRO A 231 11.14 -8.71 -22.07
N PRO A 232 11.34 -9.68 -22.97
CA PRO A 232 10.83 -11.03 -22.74
C PRO A 232 11.37 -11.57 -21.40
N PRO A 233 10.63 -12.47 -20.72
CA PRO A 233 11.10 -13.09 -19.50
C PRO A 233 12.49 -13.68 -19.72
N ALA A 234 13.39 -13.55 -18.73
CA ALA A 234 14.67 -14.24 -18.77
C ALA A 234 14.40 -15.73 -19.01
N ALA A 235 15.03 -16.31 -20.04
CA ALA A 235 14.89 -17.73 -20.31
C ALA A 235 15.23 -18.50 -19.03
N ALA A 236 14.34 -19.41 -18.62
CA ALA A 236 14.63 -20.29 -17.50
C ALA A 236 16.00 -20.93 -17.76
N ALA A 237 16.93 -20.77 -16.82
CA ALA A 237 18.23 -21.43 -16.92
C ALA A 237 17.98 -22.92 -17.20
N PRO A 238 18.65 -23.52 -18.21
CA PRO A 238 18.46 -24.92 -18.49
C PRO A 238 18.72 -25.70 -17.20
N LEU A 239 17.78 -26.57 -16.83
CA LEU A 239 17.99 -27.53 -15.76
C LEU A 239 19.30 -28.25 -16.10
N GLY A 240 20.32 -28.07 -15.25
CA GLY A 240 21.56 -28.81 -15.40
C GLY A 240 21.25 -30.31 -15.47
N PRO A 241 22.06 -31.10 -16.18
CA PRO A 241 21.82 -32.53 -16.29
C PRO A 241 21.71 -33.13 -14.89
N ALA A 242 20.65 -33.89 -14.66
CA ALA A 242 20.49 -34.67 -13.43
C ALA A 242 21.72 -35.58 -13.25
N GLN A 243 22.39 -35.46 -12.11
CA GLN A 243 23.40 -36.42 -11.66
C GLN A 243 22.73 -37.62 -11.01
#